data_AF-A0A8B9BGD9-F1
#
_entry.id   AF-A0A8B9BGD9-F1
#
_cell.length_a   1.000
_cell.length_b   1.000
_cell.length_c   1.000
_cell.angle_alpha   90.00
_cell.angle_beta   90.00
_cell.angle_gamma   90.00
#
_symmetry.space_group_name_H-M   'P 1'
#
loop_
_entity.id
_entity.type
_entity.pdbx_description
1 polymer ?
#
loop_
_entity_poly.entity_id
_entity_poly.type
_entity_poly.pdbx_seq_one_letter_code
_entity_poly.pdbx_strand_id
1 'polypeptide(L)'
;LCPPHLGKMRLVVPCRATTCTHLQCFDAALYLQMNEKKPTWTCPVCDKKAPYDNLIIDGLFMEILNSCTDCDEIQFMEDGSWCPMRPRKESQEVCQPARREPPNPAPLGPPCPTRCPPCAWC
;
A
#
# COMPACT_ATOMS: atom_id res chain seq x y z
N LEU A 1 18.68 -1.31 9.25
CA LEU A 1 18.29 -2.19 10.38
C LEU A 1 17.90 -1.29 11.55
N CYS A 2 16.61 -1.16 11.83
CA CYS A 2 16.13 -0.34 12.95
C CYS A 2 16.70 -0.86 14.28
N PRO A 3 17.07 0.01 15.23
CA PRO A 3 17.57 -0.41 16.53
C PRO A 3 16.55 -1.32 17.24
N PRO A 4 16.98 -2.47 17.79
CA PRO A 4 16.11 -3.55 18.30
C PRO A 4 15.33 -3.23 19.59
N HIS A 5 15.34 -1.99 20.07
CA HIS A 5 14.54 -1.54 21.23
C HIS A 5 13.30 -0.71 20.85
N LEU A 6 13.16 -0.33 19.57
CA LEU A 6 11.90 0.20 19.02
C LEU A 6 11.19 -0.96 18.33
N GLY A 7 10.63 -1.85 19.15
CA GLY A 7 9.97 -3.07 18.70
C GLY A 7 8.95 -2.81 17.61
N LYS A 8 8.62 -3.86 16.86
CA LYS A 8 7.60 -3.95 15.81
C LYS A 8 6.20 -3.58 16.34
N MET A 9 6.04 -2.34 16.77
CA MET A 9 4.84 -1.78 17.31
C MET A 9 4.21 -0.95 16.20
N ARG A 10 2.91 -1.14 16.05
CA ARG A 10 2.11 -0.29 15.17
C ARG A 10 2.27 1.16 15.61
N LEU A 11 2.56 2.04 14.65
CA LEU A 11 2.62 3.47 14.90
C LEU A 11 1.28 3.96 15.45
N VAL A 12 1.31 4.79 16.49
CA VAL A 12 0.11 5.45 17.03
C VAL A 12 0.03 6.87 16.48
N VAL A 13 1.16 7.58 16.50
CA VAL A 13 1.28 8.94 15.94
C VAL A 13 2.39 8.94 14.90
N PRO A 14 2.10 8.69 13.61
CA PRO A 14 3.10 8.66 12.55
C PRO A 14 3.67 10.07 12.37
N CYS A 15 4.98 10.19 12.60
CA CYS A 15 5.70 11.45 12.56
C CYS A 15 6.98 11.31 11.73
N ARG A 16 7.35 12.40 11.07
CA ARG A 16 8.64 12.56 10.40
C ARG A 16 9.07 14.02 10.47
N ALA A 17 10.34 14.31 10.21
CA ALA A 17 10.77 15.70 10.07
C ALA A 17 10.62 16.17 8.61
N THR A 18 10.32 17.46 8.42
CA THR A 18 10.25 18.09 7.08
C THR A 18 11.55 17.97 6.29
N THR A 19 12.69 17.83 6.99
CA THR A 19 14.03 17.64 6.42
C THR A 19 14.31 16.21 5.94
N CYS A 20 13.39 15.27 6.19
CA CYS A 20 13.56 13.86 5.83
C CYS A 20 13.15 13.58 4.38
N THR A 21 14.02 12.86 3.66
CA THR A 21 13.81 12.45 2.26
C THR A 21 13.26 11.02 2.13
N HIS A 22 12.78 10.42 3.22
CA HIS A 22 12.17 9.09 3.25
C HIS A 22 10.69 9.18 3.59
N LEU A 23 9.91 8.18 3.16
CA LEU A 23 8.48 8.08 3.46
C LEU A 23 8.21 7.45 4.82
N GLN A 24 9.11 6.60 5.33
CA GLN A 24 8.88 5.87 6.56
C GLN A 24 8.77 6.82 7.76
N CYS A 25 7.66 6.72 8.50
CA CYS A 25 7.43 7.47 9.73
C CYS A 25 7.98 6.73 10.95
N PHE A 26 8.21 7.47 12.03
CA PHE A 26 8.46 6.96 13.37
C PHE A 26 7.37 7.46 14.33
N ASP A 27 7.21 6.83 15.50
CA ASP A 27 6.18 7.22 16.45
C ASP A 27 6.59 8.49 17.21
N ALA A 28 5.73 9.51 17.19
CA ALA A 28 6.01 10.82 17.79
C ALA A 28 6.21 10.73 19.31
N ALA A 29 5.34 10.01 20.02
CA ALA A 29 5.39 9.94 21.47
C ALA A 29 6.69 9.27 21.92
N LEU A 30 7.06 8.18 21.25
CA LEU A 30 8.30 7.47 21.53
C LEU A 30 9.54 8.30 21.17
N TYR A 31 9.49 9.03 20.05
CA TYR A 31 10.58 9.95 19.66
C TYR A 31 10.82 11.04 20.70
N LEU A 32 9.76 11.64 21.25
CA LEU A 32 9.86 12.65 22.30
C LEU A 32 10.42 12.06 23.59
N GLN A 33 9.96 10.87 24.01
CA GLN A 33 10.50 10.17 25.18
C GLN A 33 12.00 9.85 25.04
N MET A 34 12.46 9.47 23.84
CA MET A 34 13.88 9.25 23.58
C MET A 34 14.69 10.53 23.72
N ASN A 35 14.18 11.65 23.20
CA ASN A 35 14.86 12.94 23.25
C ASN A 35 14.80 13.60 24.64
N GLU A 36 13.78 13.30 25.44
CA GLU A 36 13.72 13.68 26.85
C GLU A 36 14.86 13.02 27.65
N LYS A 37 15.14 11.74 27.40
CA LYS A 37 16.26 11.03 28.04
C LYS A 37 17.62 11.47 27.52
N LYS A 38 17.75 11.63 26.20
CA LYS A 38 18.97 12.07 25.53
C LYS A 38 18.63 12.92 24.31
N PRO A 39 18.78 14.26 24.37
CA PRO A 39 18.31 15.17 23.33
C PRO A 39 19.25 15.20 22.12
N THR A 40 19.27 14.11 21.33
CA THR A 40 20.10 14.02 20.12
C THR A 40 19.46 14.74 18.93
N TRP A 41 18.13 14.78 18.89
CA TRP A 41 17.30 15.34 17.82
C TRP A 41 17.71 14.80 16.44
N THR A 42 17.91 13.49 16.38
CA THR A 42 18.34 12.74 15.20
C THR A 42 17.23 11.79 14.76
N CYS A 43 16.89 11.79 13.48
CA CYS A 43 15.86 10.91 12.92
C CYS A 43 16.28 9.44 13.04
N PRO A 44 15.45 8.55 13.62
CA PRO A 44 15.80 7.13 13.82
C PRO A 44 15.77 6.30 12.52
N VAL A 45 15.32 6.89 11.41
CA VAL A 45 15.22 6.22 10.10
C VAL A 45 16.41 6.54 9.20
N CYS A 46 16.84 7.81 9.16
CA CYS A 46 17.87 8.27 8.23
C CYS A 46 19.06 9.00 8.87
N ASP A 47 19.12 9.04 10.20
CA ASP A 47 20.20 9.66 10.99
C ASP A 47 20.47 11.16 10.72
N LYS A 48 19.58 11.83 9.97
CA LYS A 48 19.62 13.30 9.75
C LYS A 48 19.03 14.05 10.94
N LYS A 49 19.30 15.36 11.03
CA LYS A 49 18.73 16.25 12.04
C LYS A 49 17.21 16.37 11.89
N ALA A 50 16.51 16.17 13.00
CA ALA A 50 15.06 16.21 13.15
C ALA A 50 14.70 16.97 14.46
N PRO A 51 14.95 18.28 14.53
CA PRO A 51 14.57 19.09 15.70
C PRO A 51 13.05 19.12 15.87
N TYR A 52 12.59 19.37 17.11
CA TYR A 52 11.17 19.42 17.46
C TYR A 52 10.35 20.30 16.51
N ASP A 53 10.85 21.49 16.20
CA ASP A 53 10.15 22.49 15.37
C ASP A 53 9.93 22.03 13.91
N ASN A 54 10.68 21.01 13.47
CA ASN A 54 10.57 20.46 12.12
C ASN A 54 9.75 19.17 12.08
N LEU A 55 9.26 18.68 13.21
CA LEU A 55 8.43 17.48 13.27
C LEU A 55 7.03 17.76 12.72
N ILE A 56 6.55 16.85 11.87
CA ILE A 56 5.22 16.88 11.29
C ILE A 56 4.53 15.54 11.51
N ILE A 57 3.23 15.57 11.76
CA ILE A 57 2.38 14.38 11.74
C ILE A 57 2.02 14.09 10.29
N ASP A 58 2.23 12.85 9.86
CA ASP A 58 1.95 12.43 8.50
C ASP A 58 0.47 12.06 8.34
N GLY A 59 -0.27 12.91 7.63
CA GLY A 59 -1.71 12.73 7.41
C GLY A 59 -2.05 11.48 6.61
N LEU A 60 -1.23 11.12 5.63
CA LEU A 60 -1.43 9.92 4.81
C LEU A 60 -1.27 8.66 5.67
N PHE A 61 -0.21 8.58 6.46
CA PHE A 61 -0.03 7.45 7.37
C PHE A 61 -1.10 7.41 8.48
N MET A 62 -1.61 8.55 8.94
CA MET A 62 -2.77 8.57 9.84
C MET A 62 -4.00 7.92 9.19
N GLU A 63 -4.29 8.25 7.93
CA GLU A 63 -5.40 7.64 7.18
C GLU A 63 -5.22 6.14 6.97
N ILE A 64 -4.01 5.72 6.59
CA ILE A 64 -3.64 4.30 6.44
C ILE A 64 -3.82 3.55 7.75
N LEU A 65 -3.33 4.11 8.86
CA LEU A 65 -3.40 3.47 10.17
C LEU A 65 -4.85 3.32 10.65
N ASN A 66 -5.75 4.22 10.25
CA ASN A 66 -7.17 4.14 10.56
C ASN A 66 -7.93 3.15 9.66
N SER A 67 -7.42 2.88 8.45
CA SER A 67 -8.14 2.11 7.43
C SER A 67 -7.71 0.64 7.33
N CYS A 68 -6.47 0.26 7.62
CA CYS A 68 -6.10 -1.14 7.83
C CYS A 68 -5.52 -1.39 9.23
N THR A 69 -6.32 -1.93 10.14
CA THR A 69 -5.90 -2.27 11.51
C THR A 69 -5.21 -3.63 11.63
N ASP A 70 -5.38 -4.52 10.65
CA ASP A 70 -4.88 -5.90 10.63
C ASP A 70 -3.74 -6.14 9.61
N CYS A 71 -3.11 -5.07 9.13
CA CYS A 71 -1.97 -5.13 8.21
C CYS A 71 -0.73 -4.48 8.82
N ASP A 72 0.42 -5.10 8.59
CA ASP A 72 1.73 -4.57 8.95
C ASP A 72 2.42 -3.86 7.77
N GLU A 73 2.01 -4.17 6.54
CA GLU A 73 2.64 -3.66 5.31
C GLU A 73 1.59 -3.13 4.33
N ILE A 74 2.00 -2.13 3.55
CA ILE A 74 1.23 -1.53 2.46
C ILE A 74 2.13 -1.43 1.22
N GLN A 75 1.50 -1.40 0.06
CA GLN A 75 2.18 -1.17 -1.21
C GLN A 75 1.67 0.13 -1.83
N PHE A 76 2.59 1.01 -2.24
CA PHE A 76 2.29 2.17 -3.05
C PHE A 76 2.33 1.80 -4.54
N MET A 77 1.35 2.31 -5.29
CA MET A 77 1.21 2.15 -6.73
C MET A 77 1.80 3.38 -7.45
N GLU A 78 2.06 3.26 -8.76
CA GLU A 78 2.64 4.35 -9.58
C GLU A 78 1.73 5.59 -9.67
N ASP A 79 0.40 5.40 -9.55
CA ASP A 79 -0.59 6.47 -9.53
C ASP A 79 -0.70 7.18 -8.17
N GLY A 80 0.11 6.78 -7.18
CA GLY A 80 0.11 7.31 -5.82
C GLY A 80 -0.96 6.71 -4.90
N SER A 81 -1.80 5.80 -5.41
CA SER A 81 -2.70 5.02 -4.56
C SER A 81 -1.91 4.00 -3.73
N TRP A 82 -2.54 3.47 -2.69
CA TRP A 82 -1.94 2.46 -1.84
C TRP A 82 -2.92 1.34 -1.54
N CYS A 83 -2.40 0.13 -1.31
CA CYS A 83 -3.19 -1.04 -0.92
C CYS A 83 -2.52 -1.79 0.24
N PRO A 84 -3.30 -2.36 1.18
CA PRO A 84 -2.72 -3.18 2.24
C PRO A 84 -2.18 -4.50 1.70
N MET A 85 -0.98 -4.87 2.12
CA MET A 85 -0.40 -6.18 1.80
C MET A 85 -0.96 -7.22 2.77
N ARG A 86 -1.92 -8.03 2.30
CA ARG A 86 -2.39 -9.19 3.06
C ARG A 86 -1.31 -10.28 3.01
N PRO A 87 -0.99 -10.94 4.13
CA PRO A 87 -0.18 -12.15 4.08
C PRO A 87 -0.85 -13.12 3.12
N ARG A 88 -0.12 -13.59 2.11
CA ARG A 88 -0.59 -14.71 1.28
C ARG A 88 -0.87 -15.88 2.22
N LYS A 89 -2.14 -16.15 2.50
CA LYS A 89 -2.52 -17.55 2.73
C LYS A 89 -2.18 -18.25 1.43
N GLU A 90 -1.37 -19.30 1.51
CA GLU A 90 -1.14 -20.21 0.40
C GLU A 90 -2.48 -20.85 0.04
N SER A 91 -3.22 -20.18 -0.81
CA SER A 91 -4.35 -20.73 -1.54
C SER A 91 -4.08 -20.36 -2.98
N GLN A 92 -3.56 -21.34 -3.72
CA GLN A 92 -3.67 -21.36 -5.16
C GLN A 92 -5.15 -21.22 -5.51
N GLU A 93 -5.61 -20.01 -5.79
CA GLU A 93 -6.68 -19.79 -6.77
C GLU A 93 -6.33 -18.57 -7.62
N VAL A 94 -6.22 -18.85 -8.90
CA VAL A 94 -5.85 -17.97 -10.00
C VAL A 94 -6.86 -16.82 -10.11
N CYS A 95 -6.37 -15.60 -10.33
CA CYS A 95 -7.20 -14.49 -10.80
C CYS A 95 -7.88 -14.90 -12.12
N GLN A 96 -9.15 -15.27 -12.07
CA GLN A 96 -9.97 -15.39 -13.27
C GLN A 96 -10.33 -13.98 -13.76
N PRO A 97 -10.09 -13.63 -15.03
CA PRO A 97 -10.71 -12.45 -15.60
C PRO A 97 -12.20 -12.73 -15.81
N ALA A 98 -13.04 -11.78 -15.40
CA ALA A 98 -14.49 -11.83 -15.53
C ALA A 98 -14.93 -12.26 -16.95
N ARG A 99 -15.48 -13.47 -17.08
CA ARG A 99 -16.26 -13.86 -18.26
C ARG A 99 -17.73 -13.61 -17.98
N ARG A 100 -18.31 -12.75 -18.82
CA ARG A 100 -19.75 -12.49 -18.93
C ARG A 100 -20.50 -13.80 -19.22
N GLU A 101 -21.61 -14.01 -18.54
CA GLU A 101 -22.53 -15.13 -18.79
C GLU A 101 -23.12 -15.07 -20.22
N PRO A 102 -23.21 -16.18 -20.97
CA PRO A 102 -24.06 -16.26 -22.15
C PRO A 102 -25.47 -16.78 -21.80
N PRO A 103 -26.54 -16.26 -22.44
CA PRO A 103 -27.89 -16.77 -22.23
C PRO A 103 -28.16 -18.08 -23.02
N ASN A 104 -28.99 -18.91 -22.40
CA ASN A 104 -29.58 -20.21 -22.77
C ASN A 104 -29.69 -20.56 -24.28
N PRO A 105 -29.44 -21.81 -24.73
CA PRO A 105 -29.57 -22.16 -26.15
C PRO A 105 -31.01 -22.45 -26.57
N ALA A 106 -31.40 -21.93 -27.74
CA ALA A 106 -32.58 -22.33 -28.52
C ALA A 106 -32.18 -23.40 -29.58
N PRO A 107 -33.12 -24.20 -30.12
CA PRO A 107 -32.79 -25.40 -30.88
C PRO A 107 -32.32 -25.15 -32.32
N LEU A 108 -31.44 -26.02 -32.78
CA LEU A 108 -30.70 -25.97 -34.04
C LEU A 108 -31.61 -26.11 -35.29
N GLY A 109 -31.62 -25.09 -36.14
CA GLY A 109 -32.07 -25.18 -37.54
C GLY A 109 -30.92 -25.62 -38.47
N PRO A 110 -31.22 -26.10 -39.70
CA PRO A 110 -30.24 -26.78 -40.55
C PRO A 110 -29.26 -25.80 -41.23
N PRO A 111 -28.04 -26.27 -41.60
CA PRO A 111 -27.00 -25.40 -42.13
C PRO A 111 -27.22 -25.06 -43.61
N CYS A 112 -27.04 -23.79 -43.96
CA CYS A 112 -27.06 -23.30 -45.35
C CYS A 112 -25.62 -23.23 -45.92
N PRO A 113 -25.39 -23.57 -47.20
CA PRO A 113 -24.05 -23.87 -47.70
C PRO A 113 -23.35 -22.66 -48.35
N THR A 114 -22.07 -22.52 -48.02
CA THR A 114 -20.95 -22.04 -48.86
C THR A 114 -21.09 -20.72 -49.65
N ARG A 115 -20.18 -19.76 -49.34
CA ARG A 115 -19.00 -19.36 -50.17
C ARG A 115 -18.79 -17.83 -50.32
N CYS A 116 -17.69 -17.34 -49.68
CA CYS A 116 -16.82 -16.19 -50.07
C CYS A 116 -17.42 -14.76 -50.15
N PRO A 117 -16.62 -13.67 -50.31
CA PRO A 117 -15.17 -13.43 -50.16
C PRO A 117 -14.84 -12.24 -49.19
N PRO A 118 -13.56 -11.81 -49.04
CA PRO A 118 -13.13 -10.89 -47.99
C PRO A 118 -13.09 -9.42 -48.45
N CYS A 119 -13.63 -8.52 -47.65
CA CYS A 119 -13.46 -7.07 -47.79
C CYS A 119 -13.62 -6.46 -46.38
N ALA A 120 -12.57 -5.94 -45.74
CA ALA A 120 -11.86 -4.70 -46.01
C ALA A 120 -12.39 -3.54 -45.14
N TRP A 121 -11.56 -3.14 -44.16
CA TRP A 121 -11.40 -1.78 -43.58
C TRP A 121 -12.48 -1.27 -42.60
N CYS A 122 -12.12 -1.18 -41.31
CA CYS A 122 -11.96 0.06 -40.54
C CYS A 122 -11.55 -0.28 -39.09
#